data_AF-A0A371GBG0-F1
#
_entry.id   AF-A0A371GBG0-F1
#
_cell.length_a   1.000
_cell.length_b   1.000
_cell.length_c   1.000
_cell.angle_alpha   90.00
_cell.angle_beta   90.00
_cell.angle_gamma   90.00
#
_symmetry.space_group_name_H-M   'P 1'
#
loop_
_entity.id
_entity.type
_entity.pdbx_description
1 polymer ?
#
loop_
_entity_poly.entity_id
_entity_poly.type
_entity_poly.pdbx_seq_one_letter_code
_entity_poly.pdbx_strand_id
1 'polypeptide(L)'
;DNTEDNTSDDPFSWADPDVRRVSSLYIQGSSLLGTAKKVCQSGPWSVVVRSCRPDEPMNSQPVAGEAPFFFFYKSIFSKLGIKLPFIAFEHSVFRALNVAPIQLHPNSWAFVRAFVRAFELLCEDWGRAPSLGMFFAVKVGWMSLSGRPRRKLPKPFLKSFKTFKDNFFKVGQGKNDTNILADQTKNPYFSLY
;
A
#
# COMPACT_ATOMS: atom_id res chain seq x y z
N ASP A 1 -1.52 1.28 45.89
CA ASP A 1 -1.28 2.07 44.67
C ASP A 1 -1.16 1.18 43.45
N ASN A 2 -2.29 0.94 42.81
CA ASN A 2 -2.35 0.34 41.48
C ASN A 2 -1.95 1.42 40.48
N THR A 3 -0.72 1.38 39.99
CA THR A 3 -0.33 2.21 38.85
C THR A 3 -0.75 1.48 37.59
N GLU A 4 -1.82 1.95 36.98
CA GLU A 4 -2.30 1.52 35.67
C GLU A 4 -1.15 1.64 34.66
N ASP A 5 -0.69 0.49 34.17
CA ASP A 5 0.11 0.38 32.95
C ASP A 5 -0.80 0.70 31.76
N ASN A 6 -1.07 2.01 31.57
CA ASN A 6 -1.63 2.54 30.34
C ASN A 6 -0.51 2.62 29.31
N THR A 7 -0.03 1.45 28.87
CA THR A 7 0.65 1.32 27.59
C THR A 7 -0.42 1.56 26.52
N SER A 8 -0.60 2.83 26.12
CA SER A 8 -1.31 3.11 24.88
C SER A 8 -0.47 2.48 23.77
N ASP A 9 -0.86 1.29 23.32
CA ASP A 9 -0.30 0.66 22.13
C ASP A 9 -0.55 1.61 20.96
N ASP A 10 0.43 2.50 20.70
CA ASP A 10 0.42 3.40 19.56
C ASP A 10 0.48 2.51 18.30
N PRO A 11 -0.62 2.41 17.52
CA PRO A 11 -0.70 1.54 16.34
C PRO A 11 0.32 1.90 15.26
N PHE A 12 1.01 3.03 15.43
CA PHE A 12 1.92 3.61 14.46
C PHE A 12 3.39 3.52 14.89
N SER A 13 3.72 2.83 16.00
CA SER A 13 5.11 2.69 16.53
C SER A 13 6.14 2.20 15.50
N TRP A 14 5.70 1.48 14.47
CA TRP A 14 6.53 1.01 13.36
C TRP A 14 6.90 2.11 12.33
N ALA A 15 6.14 3.21 12.27
CA ALA A 15 6.38 4.32 11.37
C ALA A 15 7.34 5.32 11.99
N ASP A 16 8.49 5.51 11.34
CA ASP A 16 9.52 6.49 11.70
C ASP A 16 8.88 7.87 12.00
N PRO A 17 9.21 8.52 13.13
CA PRO A 17 8.61 9.80 13.54
C PRO A 17 8.68 10.89 12.47
N ASP A 18 9.70 10.85 11.60
CA ASP A 18 9.83 11.78 10.48
C ASP A 18 8.88 11.45 9.33
N VAL A 19 8.39 10.22 9.20
CA VAL A 19 7.32 9.86 8.25
C VAL A 19 5.98 10.37 8.72
N ARG A 20 5.73 10.40 10.03
CA ARG A 20 4.46 10.84 10.62
C ARG A 20 4.17 12.32 10.41
N ARG A 21 5.21 13.14 10.22
CA ARG A 21 5.14 14.60 10.00
C ARG A 21 5.18 15.01 8.52
N VAL A 22 5.15 14.05 7.60
CA VAL A 22 5.29 14.36 6.17
C VAL A 22 3.93 14.66 5.55
N SER A 23 3.75 15.93 5.18
CA SER A 23 2.64 16.41 4.38
C SER A 23 2.81 15.99 2.92
N SER A 24 1.69 15.66 2.25
CA SER A 24 1.73 15.33 0.82
C SER A 24 2.02 16.56 -0.03
N LEU A 25 2.78 16.40 -1.12
CA LEU A 25 2.91 17.40 -2.19
C LEU A 25 1.61 17.56 -3.01
N TYR A 26 0.69 16.59 -2.95
CA TYR A 26 -0.56 16.57 -3.70
C TYR A 26 -1.70 17.22 -2.90
N ILE A 27 -1.55 18.52 -2.61
CA ILE A 27 -2.58 19.33 -1.92
C ILE A 27 -3.60 19.96 -2.88
N GLN A 28 -3.24 20.16 -4.14
CA GLN A 28 -4.13 20.73 -5.17
C GLN A 28 -4.68 19.65 -6.09
N GLY A 29 -5.99 19.64 -6.34
CA GLY A 29 -6.64 18.66 -7.21
C GLY A 29 -6.12 18.65 -8.66
N SER A 30 -5.66 19.80 -9.17
CA SER A 30 -5.06 19.95 -10.50
C SER A 30 -3.84 19.03 -10.70
N SER A 31 -3.02 18.86 -9.66
CA SER A 31 -1.81 18.01 -9.68
C SER A 31 -2.10 16.51 -9.83
N LEU A 32 -3.36 16.10 -9.62
CA LEU A 32 -3.83 14.72 -9.70
C LEU A 32 -4.72 14.48 -10.93
N LEU A 33 -4.90 15.47 -11.81
CA LEU A 33 -5.75 15.35 -12.98
C LEU A 33 -5.33 14.16 -13.87
N GLY A 34 -6.28 13.31 -14.23
CA GLY A 34 -6.05 12.09 -15.02
C GLY A 34 -5.37 10.94 -14.26
N THR A 35 -4.98 11.13 -12.99
CA THR A 35 -4.36 10.06 -12.17
C THR A 35 -5.33 8.91 -11.95
N ALA A 36 -6.59 9.19 -11.64
CA ALA A 36 -7.65 8.19 -11.48
C ALA A 36 -7.72 7.22 -12.68
N LYS A 37 -7.75 7.75 -13.90
CA LYS A 37 -7.74 6.93 -15.13
C LYS A 37 -6.47 6.10 -15.29
N LYS A 38 -5.31 6.63 -14.89
CA LYS A 38 -4.03 5.92 -14.97
C LYS A 38 -3.89 4.82 -13.93
N VAL A 39 -4.46 4.98 -12.73
CA VAL A 39 -4.34 3.98 -11.66
C VAL A 39 -5.42 2.91 -11.74
N CYS A 40 -6.58 3.22 -12.31
CA CYS A 40 -7.68 2.28 -12.48
C CYS A 40 -7.37 1.24 -13.57
N GLN A 41 -7.65 -0.03 -13.29
CA GLN A 41 -7.74 -1.10 -14.29
C GLN A 41 -9.00 -0.92 -15.11
N SER A 42 -9.06 -1.53 -16.30
CA SER A 42 -10.31 -1.60 -17.08
C SER A 42 -11.27 -2.58 -16.42
N GLY A 43 -12.51 -2.17 -16.17
CA GLY A 43 -13.53 -3.02 -15.57
C GLY A 43 -14.75 -2.24 -15.06
N PRO A 44 -15.68 -2.92 -14.37
CA PRO A 44 -16.89 -2.30 -13.81
C PRO A 44 -16.62 -1.42 -12.57
N TRP A 45 -15.39 -1.32 -12.11
CA TRP A 45 -14.99 -0.50 -10.96
C TRP A 45 -14.61 0.92 -11.38
N SER A 46 -14.74 1.85 -10.43
CA SER A 46 -14.33 3.24 -10.60
C SER A 46 -13.56 3.70 -9.38
N VAL A 47 -12.52 4.48 -9.61
CA VAL A 47 -11.61 5.00 -8.58
C VAL A 47 -11.64 6.52 -8.61
N VAL A 48 -11.74 7.14 -7.43
CA VAL A 48 -11.57 8.58 -7.26
C VAL A 48 -10.26 8.83 -6.55
N VAL A 49 -9.51 9.80 -7.07
CA VAL A 49 -8.26 10.27 -6.47
C VAL A 49 -8.51 11.68 -5.93
N ARG A 50 -8.22 11.91 -4.65
CA ARG A 50 -8.40 13.19 -3.97
C ARG A 50 -7.05 13.72 -3.49
N SER A 51 -6.91 15.04 -3.48
CA SER A 51 -5.78 15.70 -2.84
C SER A 51 -5.84 15.53 -1.32
N CYS A 52 -4.68 15.57 -0.68
CA CYS A 52 -4.57 15.65 0.77
C CYS A 52 -4.81 17.09 1.23
N ARG A 53 -5.20 17.27 2.49
CA ARG A 53 -5.21 18.59 3.13
C ARG A 53 -3.77 18.96 3.50
N PRO A 54 -3.45 20.27 3.59
CA PRO A 54 -2.20 20.71 4.20
C PRO A 54 -2.06 20.07 5.59
N ASP A 55 -0.88 19.51 5.87
CA ASP A 55 -0.54 18.88 7.14
C ASP A 55 -1.44 17.70 7.57
N GLU A 56 -2.13 17.09 6.60
CA GLU A 56 -2.89 15.85 6.83
C GLU A 56 -1.94 14.68 7.08
N PRO A 57 -1.97 14.04 8.26
CA PRO A 57 -1.12 12.89 8.54
C PRO A 57 -1.59 11.67 7.73
N MET A 58 -0.67 10.76 7.39
CA MET A 58 -0.94 9.56 6.59
C MET A 58 -1.92 8.56 7.24
N ASN A 59 -2.33 8.78 8.48
CA ASN A 59 -3.29 7.97 9.21
C ASN A 59 -4.63 8.69 9.44
N SER A 60 -4.88 9.81 8.74
CA SER A 60 -6.13 10.52 8.89
C SER A 60 -7.32 9.62 8.54
N GLN A 61 -8.32 9.63 9.41
CA GLN A 61 -9.58 8.96 9.19
C GLN A 61 -10.57 9.89 8.45
N PRO A 62 -11.48 9.35 7.64
CA PRO A 62 -12.59 10.09 7.07
C PRO A 62 -13.42 10.73 8.18
N VAL A 63 -13.81 11.98 7.97
CA VAL A 63 -14.75 12.66 8.86
C VAL A 63 -16.13 12.01 8.71
N ALA A 64 -16.99 12.10 9.73
CA ALA A 64 -18.36 11.61 9.65
C ALA A 64 -19.08 12.12 8.39
N GLY A 65 -19.61 11.20 7.58
CA GLY A 65 -20.26 11.51 6.30
C GLY A 65 -19.32 11.59 5.09
N GLU A 66 -18.00 11.51 5.27
CA GLU A 66 -17.04 11.42 4.18
C GLU A 66 -16.94 9.96 3.67
N ALA A 67 -16.92 9.80 2.35
CA ALA A 67 -16.73 8.48 1.75
C ALA A 67 -15.35 7.90 2.11
N PRO A 68 -15.26 6.59 2.44
CA PRO A 68 -13.99 5.95 2.82
C PRO A 68 -12.90 6.12 1.78
N PHE A 69 -11.66 6.23 2.25
CA PHE A 69 -10.47 6.32 1.41
C PHE A 69 -9.26 5.66 2.08
N PHE A 70 -8.24 5.38 1.28
CA PHE A 70 -6.92 5.02 1.79
C PHE A 70 -5.86 5.88 1.13
N PHE A 71 -4.71 6.03 1.79
CA PHE A 71 -3.56 6.70 1.21
C PHE A 71 -2.77 5.75 0.32
N PHE A 72 -2.18 6.29 -0.74
CA PHE A 72 -1.27 5.51 -1.57
C PHE A 72 -0.16 6.36 -2.19
N TYR A 73 1.03 5.78 -2.31
CA TYR A 73 2.18 6.44 -2.93
C TYR A 73 2.05 6.48 -4.45
N LYS A 74 2.16 7.68 -5.04
CA LYS A 74 2.17 7.86 -6.50
C LYS A 74 3.31 7.12 -7.16
N SER A 75 4.49 7.14 -6.53
CA SER A 75 5.70 6.50 -7.06
C SER A 75 5.56 4.99 -7.19
N ILE A 76 4.76 4.37 -6.33
CA ILE A 76 4.47 2.93 -6.38
C ILE A 76 3.60 2.62 -7.59
N PHE A 77 2.54 3.40 -7.84
CA PHE A 77 1.75 3.26 -9.07
C PHE A 77 2.59 3.43 -10.34
N SER A 78 3.35 4.51 -10.43
CA SER A 78 4.07 4.84 -11.67
C SER A 78 5.27 3.94 -11.94
N LYS A 79 6.02 3.53 -10.90
CA LYS A 79 7.25 2.75 -11.07
C LYS A 79 7.04 1.23 -11.04
N LEU A 80 6.06 0.74 -10.29
CA LEU A 80 5.83 -0.71 -10.16
C LEU A 80 4.65 -1.21 -11.00
N GLY A 81 3.98 -0.31 -11.74
CA GLY A 81 2.86 -0.67 -12.60
C GLY A 81 1.67 -1.23 -11.83
N ILE A 82 1.51 -0.82 -10.56
CA ILE A 82 0.36 -1.18 -9.73
C ILE A 82 -0.89 -0.57 -10.35
N LYS A 83 -2.02 -1.28 -10.28
CA LYS A 83 -3.32 -0.81 -10.75
C LYS A 83 -4.41 -1.23 -9.77
N LEU A 84 -5.50 -0.46 -9.73
CA LEU A 84 -6.64 -0.66 -8.85
C LEU A 84 -7.89 -1.18 -9.57
N PRO A 85 -8.74 -2.00 -8.93
CA PRO A 85 -8.57 -2.56 -7.59
C PRO A 85 -7.35 -3.48 -7.51
N PHE A 86 -6.84 -3.71 -6.30
CA PHE A 86 -5.72 -4.62 -6.12
C PHE A 86 -6.14 -6.04 -6.49
N ILE A 87 -5.18 -6.88 -6.88
CA ILE A 87 -5.49 -8.29 -7.17
C ILE A 87 -5.69 -9.06 -5.86
N ALA A 88 -6.36 -10.22 -5.92
CA ALA A 88 -6.65 -11.05 -4.76
C ALA A 88 -5.40 -11.40 -3.93
N PHE A 89 -4.26 -11.62 -4.59
CA PHE A 89 -3.00 -11.88 -3.91
C PHE A 89 -2.51 -10.68 -3.08
N GLU A 90 -2.58 -9.47 -3.62
CA GLU A 90 -2.17 -8.26 -2.90
C GLU A 90 -3.07 -8.00 -1.69
N HIS A 91 -4.38 -8.17 -1.84
CA HIS A 91 -5.32 -8.14 -0.73
C HIS A 91 -4.97 -9.15 0.36
N SER A 92 -4.60 -10.37 -0.03
CA SER A 92 -4.16 -11.40 0.91
C SER A 92 -2.86 -11.00 1.64
N VAL A 93 -1.92 -10.32 0.97
CA VAL A 93 -0.70 -9.81 1.63
C VAL A 93 -1.06 -8.75 2.67
N PHE A 94 -1.95 -7.81 2.36
CA PHE A 94 -2.38 -6.79 3.32
C PHE A 94 -3.10 -7.38 4.52
N ARG A 95 -4.02 -8.33 4.30
CA ARG A 95 -4.72 -9.03 5.38
C ARG A 95 -3.77 -9.81 6.27
N ALA A 96 -2.83 -10.55 5.67
CA ALA A 96 -1.86 -11.35 6.43
C ALA A 96 -0.90 -10.50 7.27
N LEU A 97 -0.59 -9.29 6.79
CA LEU A 97 0.26 -8.35 7.53
C LEU A 97 -0.54 -7.41 8.44
N ASN A 98 -1.87 -7.39 8.32
CA ASN A 98 -2.77 -6.43 8.96
C ASN A 98 -2.34 -4.97 8.75
N VAL A 99 -2.04 -4.59 7.50
CA VAL A 99 -1.55 -3.24 7.16
C VAL A 99 -2.34 -2.59 6.04
N ALA A 100 -2.42 -1.26 6.08
CA ALA A 100 -2.93 -0.45 4.97
C ALA A 100 -1.89 -0.38 3.82
N PRO A 101 -2.32 -0.12 2.58
CA PRO A 101 -1.43 0.00 1.43
C PRO A 101 -0.29 1.03 1.58
N ILE A 102 -0.55 2.17 2.24
CA ILE A 102 0.46 3.21 2.51
C ILE A 102 1.52 2.76 3.52
N GLN A 103 1.20 1.78 4.36
CA GLN A 103 2.08 1.34 5.43
C GLN A 103 3.19 0.42 4.94
N LEU A 104 2.99 -0.23 3.78
CA LEU A 104 4.05 -0.98 3.13
C LEU A 104 5.13 -0.04 2.60
N HIS A 105 6.36 -0.23 3.09
CA HIS A 105 7.53 0.47 2.56
C HIS A 105 7.71 0.15 1.06
N PRO A 106 8.18 1.11 0.23
CA PRO A 106 8.39 0.90 -1.20
C PRO A 106 9.20 -0.34 -1.59
N ASN A 107 10.21 -0.69 -0.80
CA ASN A 107 10.99 -1.92 -1.03
C ASN A 107 10.13 -3.18 -0.86
N SER A 108 9.25 -3.20 0.14
CA SER A 108 8.29 -4.30 0.35
C SER A 108 7.29 -4.37 -0.79
N TRP A 109 6.78 -3.23 -1.25
CA TRP A 109 5.92 -3.13 -2.43
C TRP A 109 6.58 -3.67 -3.69
N ALA A 110 7.85 -3.31 -3.93
CA ALA A 110 8.62 -3.81 -5.05
C ALA A 110 8.77 -5.33 -5.01
N PHE A 111 9.00 -5.89 -3.82
CA PHE A 111 9.06 -7.34 -3.64
C PHE A 111 7.72 -8.01 -3.94
N VAL A 112 6.61 -7.50 -3.41
CA VAL A 112 5.25 -7.99 -3.72
C VAL A 112 5.01 -7.99 -5.23
N ARG A 113 5.32 -6.89 -5.92
CA ARG A 113 5.11 -6.78 -7.37
C ARG A 113 6.04 -7.67 -8.17
N ALA A 114 7.32 -7.78 -7.79
CA ALA A 114 8.26 -8.69 -8.43
C ALA A 114 7.81 -10.16 -8.30
N PHE A 115 7.31 -10.54 -7.12
CA PHE A 115 6.77 -11.88 -6.90
C PHE A 115 5.55 -12.16 -7.79
N VAL A 116 4.59 -11.23 -7.86
CA VAL A 116 3.42 -11.36 -8.75
C VAL A 116 3.86 -11.52 -10.20
N ARG A 117 4.78 -10.67 -10.69
CA ARG A 117 5.27 -10.73 -12.08
C ARG A 117 6.03 -12.02 -12.39
N ALA A 118 6.90 -12.46 -11.48
CA ALA A 118 7.58 -13.74 -11.63
C ALA A 118 6.58 -14.89 -11.71
N PHE A 119 5.51 -14.83 -10.92
CA PHE A 119 4.48 -15.86 -10.95
C PHE A 119 3.63 -15.83 -12.21
N GLU A 120 3.25 -14.65 -12.72
CA GLU A 120 2.57 -14.51 -14.02
C GLU A 120 3.39 -15.15 -15.15
N LEU A 121 4.71 -14.96 -15.16
CA LEU A 121 5.61 -15.54 -16.16
C LEU A 121 5.82 -17.05 -15.98
N LEU A 122 5.96 -17.52 -14.73
CA LEU A 122 6.25 -18.93 -14.44
C LEU A 122 5.00 -19.82 -14.43
N CYS A 123 3.82 -19.25 -14.19
CA CYS A 123 2.56 -20.00 -14.12
C CYS A 123 1.79 -20.08 -15.41
N GLU A 124 2.23 -19.38 -16.45
CA GLU A 124 1.85 -19.76 -17.82
C GLU A 124 2.18 -21.25 -18.07
N ASP A 125 3.27 -21.75 -17.48
CA ASP A 125 3.68 -23.15 -17.59
C ASP A 125 3.05 -24.08 -16.52
N TRP A 126 2.72 -23.58 -15.33
CA TRP A 126 2.36 -24.41 -14.16
C TRP A 126 0.88 -24.34 -13.73
N GLY A 127 0.08 -23.44 -14.29
CA GLY A 127 -1.37 -23.35 -14.04
C GLY A 127 -1.77 -23.04 -12.59
N ARG A 128 -0.87 -22.46 -11.78
CA ARG A 128 -1.14 -22.12 -10.37
C ARG A 128 -1.21 -20.61 -10.15
N ALA A 129 -2.00 -20.18 -9.17
CA ALA A 129 -2.05 -18.79 -8.73
C ALA A 129 -1.01 -18.51 -7.64
N PRO A 130 -0.47 -17.28 -7.52
CA PRO A 130 0.48 -16.93 -6.48
C PRO A 130 -0.17 -17.09 -5.10
N SER A 131 0.54 -17.74 -4.16
CA SER A 131 0.01 -18.03 -2.81
C SER A 131 0.82 -17.35 -1.71
N LEU A 132 0.17 -17.05 -0.59
CA LEU A 132 0.82 -16.45 0.58
C LEU A 132 1.93 -17.33 1.14
N GLY A 133 1.71 -18.65 1.23
CA GLY A 133 2.70 -19.58 1.79
C GLY A 133 4.03 -19.53 1.03
N MET A 134 3.96 -19.52 -0.31
CA MET A 134 5.15 -19.43 -1.14
C MET A 134 5.75 -18.02 -1.16
N PHE A 135 4.91 -16.97 -1.11
CA PHE A 135 5.40 -15.61 -0.92
C PHE A 135 6.22 -15.51 0.36
N PHE A 136 5.70 -15.99 1.50
CA PHE A 136 6.42 -15.98 2.77
C PHE A 136 7.59 -16.95 2.80
N ALA A 137 7.55 -18.10 2.12
CA ALA A 137 8.69 -18.99 2.00
C ALA A 137 9.84 -18.37 1.20
N VAL A 138 9.53 -17.73 0.06
CA VAL A 138 10.52 -16.96 -0.72
C VAL A 138 10.98 -15.75 0.09
N LYS A 139 10.05 -15.06 0.78
CA LYS A 139 10.37 -13.94 1.66
C LYS A 139 11.31 -14.38 2.77
N VAL A 140 11.10 -15.50 3.45
CA VAL A 140 11.95 -16.01 4.53
C VAL A 140 13.26 -16.56 3.97
N GLY A 141 13.24 -17.24 2.82
CA GLY A 141 14.44 -17.72 2.13
C GLY A 141 15.33 -16.59 1.60
N TRP A 142 14.73 -15.51 1.07
CA TRP A 142 15.43 -14.30 0.60
C TRP A 142 15.71 -13.29 1.72
N MET A 143 14.90 -13.25 2.80
CA MET A 143 15.10 -12.45 4.02
C MET A 143 15.84 -13.20 5.11
N SER A 144 16.44 -14.36 4.81
CA SER A 144 17.64 -14.87 5.50
C SER A 144 18.88 -14.01 5.16
N LEU A 145 18.68 -12.69 5.20
CA LEU A 145 19.68 -11.63 5.09
C LEU A 145 19.70 -10.77 6.34
N SER A 146 19.01 -11.15 7.42
CA SER A 146 19.40 -10.73 8.76
C SER A 146 20.70 -11.45 9.14
N GLY A 147 21.84 -10.80 8.90
CA GLY A 147 23.09 -11.09 9.62
C GLY A 147 24.26 -11.67 8.82
N ARG A 148 24.61 -11.13 7.64
CA ARG A 148 26.03 -11.11 7.24
C ARG A 148 26.50 -9.66 6.99
N PRO A 149 27.61 -9.18 7.60
CA PRO A 149 28.02 -7.78 7.57
C PRO A 149 28.45 -7.18 6.21
N ARG A 150 28.11 -7.78 5.06
CA ARG A 150 28.72 -7.40 3.77
C ARG A 150 27.83 -7.38 2.53
N ARG A 151 26.51 -7.56 2.61
CA ARG A 151 25.63 -7.40 1.44
C ARG A 151 24.59 -6.31 1.65
N LYS A 152 24.94 -5.11 1.18
CA LYS A 152 24.04 -3.95 1.08
C LYS A 152 22.90 -4.29 0.13
N LEU A 153 21.67 -3.86 0.45
CA LEU A 153 20.54 -3.89 -0.50
C LEU A 153 21.00 -3.36 -1.88
N PRO A 154 20.43 -3.86 -2.99
CA PRO A 154 20.76 -3.34 -4.31
C PRO A 154 20.60 -1.80 -4.32
N LYS A 155 21.70 -1.09 -4.59
CA LYS A 155 21.75 0.39 -4.62
C LYS A 155 20.62 1.06 -5.43
N PRO A 156 20.05 0.47 -6.51
CA PRO A 156 18.94 1.09 -7.24
C PRO A 156 17.67 1.28 -6.40
N PHE A 157 17.34 0.36 -5.48
CA PHE A 157 16.12 0.44 -4.68
C PHE A 157 16.20 1.54 -3.61
N LEU A 158 17.34 1.61 -2.91
CA LEU A 158 17.63 2.69 -1.95
C LEU A 158 17.70 4.08 -2.60
N LYS A 159 18.10 4.18 -3.87
CA LYS A 159 18.21 5.46 -4.57
C LYS A 159 16.88 5.89 -5.22
N SER A 160 16.07 4.94 -5.68
CA SER A 160 14.79 5.22 -6.38
C SER A 160 13.67 5.73 -5.49
N PHE A 161 13.74 5.49 -4.18
CA PHE A 161 12.72 5.90 -3.21
C PHE A 161 13.30 6.84 -2.14
N LYS A 162 14.16 7.78 -2.51
CA LYS A 162 14.59 8.81 -1.55
C LYS A 162 13.54 9.89 -1.29
N THR A 163 12.57 10.05 -2.20
CA THR A 163 11.56 11.12 -2.19
C THR A 163 10.13 10.59 -2.32
N PHE A 164 9.83 9.40 -1.77
CA PHE A 164 8.47 8.84 -1.88
C PHE A 164 7.54 9.30 -0.76
N LYS A 165 8.10 9.66 0.41
CA LYS A 165 7.34 9.88 1.65
C LYS A 165 6.30 10.98 1.49
N ASP A 166 6.60 12.04 0.76
CA ASP A 166 5.74 13.20 0.50
C ASP A 166 4.87 13.04 -0.77
N ASN A 167 5.03 11.94 -1.50
CA ASN A 167 4.39 11.72 -2.80
C ASN A 167 3.22 10.74 -2.71
N PHE A 168 2.20 11.06 -1.92
CA PHE A 168 1.01 10.23 -1.71
C PHE A 168 -0.31 10.99 -1.90
N PHE A 169 -1.40 10.29 -2.17
CA PHE A 169 -2.73 10.89 -2.31
C PHE A 169 -3.80 9.96 -1.76
N LYS A 170 -5.02 10.49 -1.61
CA LYS A 170 -6.18 9.72 -1.17
C LYS A 170 -6.84 9.01 -2.34
N VAL A 171 -7.17 7.75 -2.13
CA VAL A 171 -7.87 6.89 -3.08
C VAL A 171 -9.17 6.45 -2.46
N GLY A 172 -10.29 6.74 -3.12
CA GLY A 172 -11.62 6.33 -2.71
C GLY A 172 -12.36 5.60 -3.83
N GLN A 173 -13.49 5.00 -3.47
CA GLN A 173 -14.40 4.40 -4.44
C GLN A 173 -15.07 5.49 -5.29
N GLY A 174 -15.18 5.23 -6.59
CA GLY A 174 -15.98 6.03 -7.52
C GLY A 174 -17.47 5.68 -7.48
N LYS A 175 -18.25 6.24 -8.41
CA LYS A 175 -19.71 6.11 -8.43
C LYS A 175 -20.24 4.73 -8.88
N ASN A 176 -19.40 3.69 -8.91
CA ASN A 176 -19.76 2.37 -9.42
C ASN A 176 -20.08 1.39 -8.28
N ASP A 177 -20.91 0.39 -8.59
CA ASP A 177 -21.43 -0.59 -7.64
C ASP A 177 -20.36 -1.54 -7.08
N THR A 178 -19.27 -1.77 -7.82
CA THR A 178 -18.19 -2.66 -7.36
C THR A 178 -17.27 -1.93 -6.39
N ASN A 179 -17.27 -2.39 -5.13
CA ASN A 179 -16.46 -1.82 -4.06
C ASN A 179 -14.98 -2.22 -4.19
N ILE A 180 -14.09 -1.23 -4.16
CA ILE A 180 -12.63 -1.41 -4.26
C ILE A 180 -11.94 -1.50 -2.89
N LEU A 181 -12.68 -1.20 -1.81
CA LEU A 181 -12.21 -1.10 -0.43
C LEU A 181 -12.68 -2.27 0.43
N ALA A 182 -13.82 -2.88 0.09
CA ALA A 182 -14.41 -3.99 0.83
C ALA A 182 -14.97 -5.06 -0.10
N ASP A 183 -15.08 -6.28 0.44
CA ASP A 183 -15.70 -7.41 -0.25
C ASP A 183 -17.24 -7.33 -0.25
N GLN A 184 -17.88 -8.33 -0.85
CA GLN A 184 -19.35 -8.43 -0.93
C GLN A 184 -20.03 -8.52 0.45
N THR A 185 -19.31 -8.98 1.47
CA THR A 185 -19.77 -9.04 2.86
C THR A 185 -19.49 -7.75 3.64
N LYS A 186 -19.01 -6.70 2.95
CA LYS A 186 -18.60 -5.41 3.52
C LYS A 186 -17.38 -5.50 4.45
N ASN A 187 -16.63 -6.59 4.41
CA ASN A 187 -15.37 -6.68 5.14
C ASN A 187 -14.29 -5.93 4.37
N PRO A 188 -13.52 -5.05 5.03
CA PRO A 188 -12.48 -4.27 4.36
C PRO A 188 -11.36 -5.20 3.89
N TYR A 189 -10.81 -4.91 2.70
CA TYR A 189 -9.72 -5.72 2.14
C TYR A 189 -8.37 -5.54 2.86
N PHE A 190 -8.25 -4.50 3.68
CA PHE A 190 -7.07 -4.14 4.46
C PHE A 190 -7.48 -3.21 5.59
N SER A 191 -6.65 -3.05 6.62
CA SER A 191 -6.92 -2.03 7.65
C SER A 191 -6.97 -0.66 6.98
N LEU A 192 -8.12 0.01 7.07
CA LEU A 192 -8.25 1.36 6.54
C LEU A 192 -7.65 2.36 7.52
N TYR A 193 -7.73 2.07 8.82
CA TYR A 193 -7.23 2.86 9.95
C TYR A 193 -6.75 1.95 11.07
#